data_AF-W1PP25-F1
#
_entry.id   AF-W1PP25-F1
#
_cell.length_a   1.000
_cell.length_b   1.000
_cell.length_c   1.000
_cell.angle_alpha   90.00
_cell.angle_beta   90.00
_cell.angle_gamma   90.00
#
_symmetry.space_group_name_H-M   'P 1'
#
loop_
_entity.id
_entity.type
_entity.pdbx_description
1 polymer ?
#
loop_
_entity_poly.entity_id
_entity_poly.type
_entity_poly.pdbx_seq_one_letter_code
_entity_poly.pdbx_strand_id
1 'polypeptide(L)'
;MEKVGISEEKYHDVLRASKPVFSLNAKHVTTQEELVNGVMDMDGVTGDKRKPAALLRLALDDVLDSLKPKESLVIRQRYGLDGKGDRTLSEIAGNLNISREMVRKHEVKALMKLKHPARVDYLRRYIV
;
A
#
# COMPACT_ATOMS: atom_id res chain seq x y z
N MET A 1 39.54 1.79 27.97
CA MET A 1 38.10 1.78 28.32
C MET A 1 37.84 1.63 29.82
N GLU A 2 38.78 1.13 30.63
CA GLU A 2 38.60 0.87 32.07
C GLU A 2 38.71 2.10 33.00
N LYS A 3 38.99 3.31 32.48
CA LYS A 3 39.14 4.53 33.30
C LYS A 3 37.88 5.37 33.49
N VAL A 4 36.75 5.01 32.85
CA VAL A 4 35.55 5.86 32.87
C VAL A 4 34.32 5.17 33.48
N GLY A 5 34.30 3.84 33.66
CA GLY A 5 33.17 3.15 34.31
C GLY A 5 31.83 3.28 33.55
N ILE A 6 31.87 3.64 32.27
CA ILE A 6 30.70 3.83 31.39
C ILE A 6 30.70 2.68 30.37
N SER A 7 29.53 2.13 30.04
CA SER A 7 29.37 1.13 28.96
C SER A 7 29.66 1.74 27.58
N GLU A 8 30.14 0.94 26.63
CA GLU A 8 30.46 1.43 25.27
C GLU A 8 29.24 2.07 24.58
N GLU A 9 28.05 1.53 24.80
CA GLU A 9 26.79 2.08 24.28
C GLU A 9 26.55 3.50 24.81
N LYS A 10 26.67 3.70 26.13
CA LYS A 10 26.49 5.01 26.77
C LYS A 10 27.61 5.99 26.40
N TYR A 11 28.82 5.49 26.14
CA TYR A 11 29.92 6.31 25.61
C TYR A 11 29.60 6.84 24.21
N HIS A 12 29.07 6.00 23.32
CA HIS A 12 28.67 6.41 21.97
C HIS A 12 27.49 7.37 21.95
N ASP A 13 26.52 7.21 22.86
CA ASP A 13 25.38 8.11 22.98
C ASP A 13 25.81 9.49 23.48
N VAL A 14 26.68 9.55 24.49
CA VAL A 14 27.24 10.82 24.98
C VAL A 14 28.07 11.51 23.90
N LEU A 15 28.86 10.75 23.13
CA LEU A 15 29.63 11.26 21.99
C LEU A 15 28.74 11.76 20.84
N ARG A 16 27.57 11.15 20.63
CA ARG A 16 26.61 11.60 19.62
C ARG A 16 25.92 12.89 20.08
N ALA A 17 25.51 12.96 21.35
CA ALA A 17 24.85 14.11 21.94
C ALA A 17 25.76 15.34 22.09
N SER A 18 27.08 15.13 22.24
CA SER A 18 28.06 16.22 22.35
C SER A 18 28.50 16.81 21.02
N LYS A 19 28.07 16.24 19.88
CA LYS A 19 28.39 16.82 18.56
C LYS A 19 27.70 18.18 18.42
N PRO A 20 28.43 19.23 17.98
CA PRO A 20 27.82 20.53 17.73
C PRO A 20 26.80 20.43 16.59
N VAL A 21 25.66 21.11 16.76
CA VAL A 21 24.66 21.27 15.70
C VAL A 21 25.15 22.29 14.68
N PHE A 22 24.93 22.00 13.40
CA PHE A 22 25.26 22.91 12.31
C PHE A 22 24.00 23.59 11.78
N SER A 23 24.12 24.85 11.36
CA SER A 23 23.04 25.55 10.68
C SER A 23 22.83 24.95 9.29
N LEU A 24 21.58 24.68 8.92
CA LEU A 24 21.22 24.20 7.58
C LEU A 24 21.54 25.24 6.49
N ASN A 25 21.57 26.52 6.85
CA ASN A 25 21.90 27.62 5.93
C ASN A 25 23.43 27.89 5.86
N ALA A 26 24.25 27.13 6.59
CA ALA A 26 25.69 27.22 6.45
C ALA A 26 26.10 26.72 5.07
N LYS A 27 27.14 27.32 4.48
CA LYS A 27 27.68 26.90 3.18
C LYS A 27 28.73 25.82 3.37
N HIS A 28 28.68 24.81 2.52
CA HIS A 28 29.71 23.78 2.47
C HIS A 28 31.04 24.37 1.95
N VAL A 29 32.16 24.00 2.56
CA VAL A 29 33.47 24.62 2.30
C VAL A 29 33.93 24.39 0.85
N THR A 30 33.62 23.23 0.28
CA THR A 30 34.10 22.85 -1.06
C THR A 30 33.12 23.21 -2.17
N THR A 31 31.82 22.98 -1.95
CA THR A 31 30.79 23.17 -2.99
C THR A 31 30.14 24.55 -2.94
N GLN A 32 30.36 25.32 -1.86
CA GLN A 32 29.73 26.63 -1.60
C GLN A 32 28.19 26.62 -1.53
N GLU A 33 27.57 25.46 -1.70
CA GLU A 33 26.13 25.25 -1.57
C GLU A 33 25.71 25.22 -0.09
N GLU A 34 24.48 25.64 0.18
CA GLU A 34 23.90 25.55 1.52
C GLU A 34 23.69 24.08 1.93
N LEU A 35 23.97 23.75 3.18
CA LEU A 35 23.85 22.39 3.71
C LEU A 35 22.43 21.83 3.57
N VAL A 36 21.41 22.69 3.56
CA VAL A 36 20.01 22.32 3.35
C VAL A 36 19.79 21.62 1.99
N ASN A 37 20.54 21.97 0.95
CA ASN A 37 20.38 21.39 -0.38
C ASN A 37 20.95 19.97 -0.48
N GLY A 38 21.83 19.58 0.45
CA GLY A 38 22.39 18.22 0.53
C GLY A 38 21.51 17.26 1.34
N VAL A 39 20.51 17.77 2.06
CA VAL A 39 19.56 16.94 2.81
C VAL A 39 18.56 16.37 1.82
N MET A 40 18.79 15.13 1.40
CA MET A 40 17.75 14.37 0.70
C MET A 40 16.66 14.00 1.70
N ASP A 41 15.44 14.36 1.36
CA ASP A 41 14.24 13.92 2.06
C ASP A 41 14.11 12.40 1.90
N MET A 42 14.59 11.63 2.89
CA MET A 42 14.43 10.17 2.94
C MET A 42 12.96 9.77 3.17
N ASP A 43 12.17 10.70 3.72
CA ASP A 43 10.70 10.60 3.88
C ASP A 43 9.94 11.30 2.75
N GLY A 44 10.67 11.92 1.82
CA GLY A 44 10.13 12.49 0.61
C GLY A 44 9.52 11.40 -0.23
N VAL A 45 8.21 11.24 -0.06
CA VAL A 45 7.34 10.41 -0.90
C VAL A 45 7.87 10.49 -2.31
N THR A 46 8.41 9.37 -2.77
CA THR A 46 8.93 9.16 -4.12
C THR A 46 7.88 9.67 -5.08
N GLY A 47 8.04 10.91 -5.53
CA GLY A 47 7.23 11.50 -6.57
C GLY A 47 7.32 10.56 -7.76
N ASP A 48 6.17 10.19 -8.29
CA ASP A 48 6.02 9.48 -9.57
C ASP A 48 5.97 7.94 -9.58
N LYS A 49 5.97 7.25 -8.44
CA LYS A 49 5.75 5.77 -8.45
C LYS A 49 4.37 5.32 -7.98
N ARG A 50 3.63 6.10 -7.18
CA ARG A 50 2.26 5.71 -6.82
C ARG A 50 1.31 6.08 -7.95
N LYS A 51 0.99 5.11 -8.81
CA LYS A 51 -0.17 5.24 -9.70
C LYS A 51 -1.38 5.65 -8.84
N PRO A 52 -2.18 6.65 -9.28
CA PRO A 52 -3.32 7.10 -8.50
C PRO A 52 -4.19 5.91 -8.09
N ALA A 53 -4.54 5.81 -6.80
CA ALA A 53 -5.43 4.77 -6.31
C ALA A 53 -6.76 4.72 -7.09
N ALA A 54 -7.15 5.86 -7.67
CA ALA A 54 -8.28 5.98 -8.59
C ALA A 54 -8.12 5.14 -9.87
N LEU A 55 -6.92 5.10 -10.48
CA LEU A 55 -6.68 4.30 -11.69
C LEU A 55 -6.72 2.80 -11.40
N LEU A 56 -6.18 2.38 -10.24
CA LEU A 56 -6.28 0.99 -9.81
C LEU A 56 -7.73 0.57 -9.55
N ARG A 57 -8.54 1.46 -8.95
CA ARG A 57 -9.98 1.22 -8.79
C ARG A 57 -10.69 1.04 -10.12
N LEU A 58 -10.46 1.93 -11.08
CA LEU A 58 -11.06 1.82 -12.41
C LEU A 58 -10.68 0.52 -13.11
N ALA A 59 -9.39 0.15 -13.07
CA ALA A 59 -8.91 -1.11 -13.64
C ALA A 59 -9.51 -2.34 -12.95
N LEU A 60 -9.72 -2.28 -11.62
CA LEU A 60 -10.40 -3.34 -10.88
C LEU A 60 -11.87 -3.44 -11.30
N ASP A 61 -12.55 -2.30 -11.46
CA ASP A 61 -13.94 -2.25 -11.91
C ASP A 61 -14.11 -2.86 -13.31
N ASP A 62 -13.24 -2.53 -14.27
CA ASP A 62 -13.23 -3.14 -15.60
C ASP A 62 -13.12 -4.67 -15.55
N VAL A 63 -12.22 -5.17 -14.69
CA VAL A 63 -11.99 -6.61 -14.54
C VAL A 63 -13.21 -7.29 -13.89
N LEU A 64 -13.85 -6.64 -12.92
CA LEU A 64 -15.06 -7.15 -12.28
C LEU A 64 -16.25 -7.12 -13.23
N ASP A 65 -16.36 -6.13 -14.11
CA ASP A 65 -17.45 -6.01 -15.08
C ASP A 65 -17.33 -7.03 -16.22
N SER A 66 -16.12 -7.55 -16.46
CA SER A 66 -15.90 -8.70 -17.34
C SER A 66 -16.36 -10.05 -16.77
N LEU A 67 -16.84 -10.10 -15.53
CA LEU A 67 -17.45 -11.29 -14.92
C LEU A 67 -18.95 -11.34 -15.19
N LYS A 68 -19.61 -12.45 -14.85
CA LYS A 68 -21.09 -12.48 -14.90
C LYS A 68 -21.65 -11.50 -13.85
N PRO A 69 -22.79 -10.83 -14.10
CA PRO A 69 -23.35 -9.85 -13.18
C PRO A 69 -23.49 -10.35 -11.73
N LYS A 70 -23.95 -11.59 -11.55
CA LYS A 70 -24.07 -12.22 -10.22
C LYS A 70 -22.72 -12.52 -9.56
N GLU A 71 -21.70 -12.87 -10.34
CA GLU A 71 -20.34 -13.14 -9.86
C GLU A 71 -19.66 -11.84 -9.42
N SER A 72 -19.74 -10.80 -10.25
CA SER A 72 -19.22 -9.46 -9.95
C SER A 72 -19.85 -8.90 -8.68
N LEU A 73 -21.18 -9.00 -8.56
CA LEU A 73 -21.91 -8.49 -7.41
C LEU A 73 -21.55 -9.22 -6.10
N VAL A 74 -21.39 -10.54 -6.14
CA VAL A 74 -20.94 -11.32 -4.97
C VAL A 74 -19.54 -10.87 -4.54
N ILE A 75 -18.60 -10.73 -5.47
CA ILE A 75 -17.23 -10.28 -5.15
C ILE A 75 -17.23 -8.85 -4.62
N ARG A 76 -17.98 -7.94 -5.24
CA ARG A 76 -18.08 -6.53 -4.78
C ARG A 76 -18.60 -6.43 -3.36
N GLN A 77 -19.67 -7.17 -3.01
CA GLN A 77 -20.22 -7.17 -1.66
C GLN A 77 -19.32 -7.91 -0.65
N ARG A 78 -18.64 -8.98 -1.08
CA ARG A 78 -17.79 -9.79 -0.20
C ARG A 78 -16.56 -9.02 0.27
N TYR A 79 -15.97 -8.21 -0.62
CA TYR A 79 -14.74 -7.46 -0.34
C TYR A 79 -14.99 -5.95 -0.14
N GLY A 80 -16.25 -5.52 -0.01
CA GLY A 80 -16.60 -4.12 0.24
C GLY A 80 -16.21 -3.15 -0.87
N LEU A 81 -16.08 -3.65 -2.11
CA LEU A 81 -15.72 -2.84 -3.28
C LEU A 81 -16.87 -1.94 -3.74
N ASP A 82 -18.06 -2.09 -3.18
CA ASP A 82 -19.21 -1.22 -3.42
C ASP A 82 -19.38 -0.13 -2.35
N GLY A 83 -18.38 0.06 -1.47
CA GLY A 83 -18.35 1.14 -0.49
C GLY A 83 -19.24 0.93 0.74
N LYS A 84 -19.92 -0.22 0.85
CA LYS A 84 -20.79 -0.56 2.00
C LYS A 84 -20.12 -1.49 3.03
N GLY A 85 -18.81 -1.70 2.90
CA GLY A 85 -18.06 -2.65 3.73
C GLY A 85 -18.22 -4.10 3.26
N ASP A 86 -17.38 -4.97 3.81
CA ASP A 86 -17.42 -6.40 3.59
C ASP A 86 -18.64 -7.04 4.26
N ARG A 87 -19.27 -7.98 3.55
CA ARG A 87 -20.44 -8.71 4.03
C ARG A 87 -20.16 -10.19 4.14
N THR A 88 -20.83 -10.83 5.09
CA THR A 88 -20.81 -12.28 5.27
C THR A 88 -21.56 -12.98 4.13
N LEU A 89 -21.26 -14.26 3.91
CA LEU A 89 -21.98 -15.06 2.90
C LEU A 89 -23.50 -15.13 3.17
N SER A 90 -23.91 -15.06 4.44
CA SER A 90 -25.32 -15.06 4.83
C SER A 90 -26.03 -13.75 4.48
N GLU A 91 -25.38 -12.60 4.72
CA GLU A 91 -25.93 -11.30 4.35
C GLU A 91 -26.03 -11.13 2.84
N ILE A 92 -25.01 -11.59 2.10
CA ILE A 92 -25.01 -11.57 0.64
C ILE A 92 -26.11 -12.49 0.08
N ALA A 93 -26.31 -13.67 0.69
CA ALA A 93 -27.38 -14.59 0.34
C ALA A 93 -28.77 -13.94 0.53
N GLY A 94 -28.96 -13.24 1.66
CA GLY A 94 -30.17 -12.46 1.94
C GLY A 94 -30.42 -11.36 0.91
N ASN A 95 -29.39 -10.57 0.58
CA ASN A 95 -29.49 -9.45 -0.37
C ASN A 95 -29.82 -9.89 -1.80
N LEU A 96 -29.38 -11.09 -2.19
CA LEU A 96 -29.52 -11.62 -3.56
C LEU A 96 -30.65 -12.64 -3.70
N ASN A 97 -31.37 -12.94 -2.60
CA ASN A 97 -32.39 -13.99 -2.52
C ASN A 97 -31.89 -15.34 -3.08
N ILE A 98 -30.64 -15.71 -2.78
CA ILE A 98 -30.05 -16.99 -3.18
C ILE A 98 -29.58 -17.76 -1.95
N SER A 99 -29.35 -19.07 -2.10
CA SER A 99 -28.80 -19.85 -0.99
C SER A 99 -27.34 -19.47 -0.71
N ARG A 100 -26.92 -19.61 0.55
CA ARG A 100 -25.53 -19.41 0.99
C ARG A 100 -24.53 -20.21 0.15
N GLU A 101 -24.90 -21.44 -0.21
CA GLU A 101 -24.07 -22.30 -1.06
C GLU A 101 -23.96 -21.75 -2.49
N MET A 102 -25.03 -21.14 -3.01
CA MET A 102 -24.96 -20.47 -4.31
C MET A 102 -24.03 -19.25 -4.27
N VAL A 103 -24.00 -18.47 -3.19
CA VAL A 103 -23.00 -17.38 -3.03
C VAL A 103 -21.58 -17.94 -3.11
N ARG A 104 -21.29 -19.01 -2.35
CA ARG A 104 -19.98 -19.69 -2.38
C ARG A 104 -19.62 -20.19 -3.77
N LYS A 105 -20.57 -20.78 -4.51
CA LYS A 105 -20.34 -21.22 -5.90
C LYS A 105 -20.01 -20.06 -6.83
N HIS A 106 -20.68 -18.92 -6.69
CA HIS A 106 -20.37 -17.72 -7.49
C HIS A 106 -19.00 -17.15 -7.12
N GLU A 107 -18.66 -17.10 -5.83
CA GLU A 107 -17.36 -16.63 -5.34
C GLU A 107 -16.21 -17.48 -5.92
N VAL A 108 -16.29 -18.82 -5.81
CA VAL A 108 -15.25 -19.71 -6.36
C VAL A 108 -15.11 -19.55 -7.87
N LYS A 109 -16.22 -19.47 -8.61
CA LYS A 109 -16.18 -19.25 -10.07
C LYS A 109 -15.59 -17.89 -10.44
N ALA A 110 -15.93 -16.84 -9.72
CA ALA A 110 -15.39 -15.51 -9.93
C ALA A 110 -13.89 -15.49 -9.64
N LEU A 111 -13.45 -16.03 -8.51
CA LEU A 111 -12.03 -16.12 -8.15
C LEU A 111 -11.22 -16.93 -9.16
N MET A 112 -11.78 -18.04 -9.66
CA MET A 112 -11.14 -18.84 -10.70
C MET A 112 -10.92 -18.03 -11.99
N LYS A 113 -11.90 -17.21 -12.38
CA LYS A 113 -11.79 -16.32 -13.56
C LYS A 113 -10.82 -15.17 -13.31
N LEU A 114 -10.84 -14.57 -12.12
CA LEU A 114 -9.95 -13.47 -11.74
C LEU A 114 -8.47 -13.90 -11.68
N LYS A 115 -8.20 -15.18 -11.35
CA LYS A 115 -6.86 -15.76 -11.35
C LYS A 115 -6.29 -16.04 -12.75
N HIS A 116 -7.04 -15.82 -13.82
CA HIS A 116 -6.53 -16.03 -15.17
C HIS A 116 -5.37 -15.06 -15.49
N PRO A 117 -4.24 -15.53 -16.04
CA PRO A 117 -3.02 -14.74 -16.22
C PRO A 117 -3.26 -13.42 -16.96
N ALA A 118 -4.08 -13.42 -18.02
CA ALA A 118 -4.42 -12.20 -18.75
C ALA A 118 -5.03 -11.08 -17.86
N ARG A 119 -5.85 -11.44 -16.87
CA ARG A 119 -6.48 -10.46 -15.95
C ARG A 119 -5.52 -10.06 -14.82
N VAL A 120 -4.70 -11.01 -14.35
CA VAL A 120 -3.65 -10.74 -13.37
C VAL A 120 -2.61 -9.79 -13.94
N ASP A 121 -2.16 -10.03 -15.17
CA ASP A 121 -1.18 -9.18 -15.85
C ASP A 121 -1.78 -7.81 -16.19
N TYR A 122 -3.09 -7.75 -16.52
CA TYR A 122 -3.82 -6.48 -16.65
C TYR A 122 -3.71 -5.65 -15.36
N LEU A 123 -4.05 -6.24 -14.21
CA LEU A 123 -4.04 -5.57 -12.90
C LEU A 123 -2.62 -5.29 -12.39
N ARG A 124 -1.65 -6.16 -12.66
CA ARG A 124 -0.23 -5.95 -12.32
C ARG A 124 0.34 -4.69 -12.93
N ARG A 125 -0.16 -4.25 -14.09
CA ARG A 125 0.27 -2.96 -14.65
C ARG A 125 -0.14 -1.79 -13.77
N TYR A 126 -1.10 -1.94 -12.87
CA TYR A 126 -1.57 -0.87 -11.97
C TYR A 126 -1.08 -1.04 -10.52
N ILE A 127 -0.51 -2.20 -10.20
CA ILE A 127 0.11 -2.50 -8.91
C ILE A 127 1.61 -2.26 -9.05
N VAL A 128 2.12 -1.30 -8.30
CA VAL A 128 3.52 -0.84 -8.34
C VAL A 128 4.41 -1.78 -7.57
#